data_AF-A0A1W2DAE3-F1
#
_entry.id   AF-A0A1W2DAE3-F1
#
_cell.length_a   1.000
_cell.length_b   1.000
_cell.length_c   1.000
_cell.angle_alpha   90.00
_cell.angle_beta   90.00
_cell.angle_gamma   90.00
#
_symmetry.space_group_name_H-M   'P 1'
#
loop_
_entity.id
_entity.type
_entity.pdbx_description
1 polymer ?
#
loop_
_entity_poly.entity_id
_entity_poly.type
_entity_poly.pdbx_seq_one_letter_code
_entity_poly.pdbx_strand_id
1 'polypeptide(L)'
;MGFEIERKFLVRNDGWRHAVQHRVVLRDGLLSHGERGKVRIRRQDDKAVLALKGPRLGFRRVEYEYAIPLDEADEILAGLCSGAIVEKIRHFVPHCGHVWEVDEFVGTLSNVVWAEIELESEDEPFERPAWLGEEVTGDPRFRHSTLLRLVERIDGQVAMEDVFAATL
;
A
#
# COMPACT_ATOMS: atom_id res chain seq x y z
N MET A 1 -1.04 -22.56 7.45
CA MET A 1 -0.69 -21.17 7.77
C MET A 1 -0.12 -20.58 6.49
N GLY A 2 -0.97 -19.87 5.73
CA GLY A 2 -0.55 -19.27 4.46
C GLY A 2 0.34 -18.07 4.73
N PHE A 3 1.43 -17.98 3.98
CA PHE A 3 2.14 -16.71 3.84
C PHE A 3 1.49 -15.99 2.66
N GLU A 4 1.28 -14.70 2.79
CA GLU A 4 0.97 -13.84 1.65
C GLU A 4 2.30 -13.58 0.92
N ILE A 5 2.38 -13.98 -0.35
CA ILE A 5 3.56 -13.77 -1.20
C ILE A 5 3.18 -12.66 -2.16
N GLU A 6 3.67 -11.46 -1.87
CA GLU A 6 3.42 -10.26 -2.65
C GLU A 6 4.72 -9.81 -3.32
N ARG A 7 4.66 -9.49 -4.62
CA ARG A 7 5.75 -8.81 -5.33
C ARG A 7 5.30 -7.41 -5.74
N LYS A 8 6.22 -6.46 -5.65
CA LYS A 8 5.96 -5.02 -5.88
C LYS A 8 6.85 -4.48 -6.98
N PHE A 9 6.25 -3.69 -7.86
CA PHE A 9 6.92 -3.12 -9.03
C PHE A 9 6.55 -1.67 -9.21
N LEU A 10 7.47 -0.89 -9.76
CA LEU A 10 7.15 0.44 -10.29
C LEU A 10 6.28 0.32 -11.53
N VAL A 11 5.63 1.41 -11.92
CA VAL A 11 4.88 1.50 -13.19
C VAL A 11 5.64 2.40 -14.17
N ARG A 12 5.84 1.93 -15.40
CA ARG A 12 6.62 2.65 -16.43
C ARG A 12 5.79 3.62 -17.26
N ASN A 13 4.49 3.35 -17.41
CA ASN A 13 3.57 4.14 -18.22
C ASN A 13 2.11 3.80 -17.89
N ASP A 14 1.18 4.61 -18.40
CA ASP A 14 -0.26 4.47 -18.19
C ASP A 14 -0.93 3.33 -18.99
N GLY A 15 -0.15 2.44 -19.59
CA GLY A 15 -0.65 1.32 -20.38
C GLY A 15 -1.55 0.36 -19.60
N TRP A 16 -1.60 0.40 -18.27
CA TRP A 16 -2.52 -0.41 -17.46
C TRP A 16 -3.95 0.13 -17.43
N ARG A 17 -4.15 1.44 -17.66
CA ARG A 17 -5.45 2.11 -17.42
C ARG A 17 -6.59 1.56 -18.25
N HIS A 18 -6.31 1.10 -19.47
CA HIS A 18 -7.34 0.54 -20.36
C HIS A 18 -7.83 -0.85 -19.96
N ALA A 19 -7.09 -1.54 -19.08
CA ALA A 19 -7.38 -2.89 -18.62
C ALA A 19 -7.94 -2.95 -17.18
N VAL A 20 -8.22 -1.79 -16.58
CA VAL A 20 -8.83 -1.71 -15.24
C VAL A 20 -10.24 -2.28 -15.30
N GLN A 21 -10.52 -3.30 -14.47
CA GLN A 21 -11.86 -3.86 -14.35
C GLN A 21 -12.67 -3.24 -13.21
N HIS A 22 -12.02 -2.93 -12.10
CA HIS A 22 -12.64 -2.20 -11.00
C HIS A 22 -11.59 -1.45 -10.20
N ARG A 23 -12.06 -0.55 -9.33
CA ARG A 23 -11.21 0.25 -8.45
C ARG A 23 -11.87 0.42 -7.10
N VAL A 24 -11.05 0.65 -6.08
CA VAL A 24 -11.50 1.00 -4.73
C VAL A 24 -10.66 2.17 -4.21
N VAL A 25 -11.25 3.01 -3.36
CA VAL A 25 -10.55 4.11 -2.68
C VAL A 25 -10.13 3.65 -1.31
N LEU A 26 -8.84 3.78 -0.99
CA LEU A 26 -8.29 3.44 0.32
C LEU A 26 -7.76 4.69 1.01
N ARG A 27 -8.06 4.80 2.30
CA ARG A 27 -7.49 5.78 3.23
C ARG A 27 -6.92 5.03 4.42
N ASP A 28 -5.61 5.17 4.62
CA ASP A 28 -4.85 4.44 5.62
C ASP A 28 -4.13 5.40 6.58
N GLY A 29 -4.22 5.11 7.88
CA GLY A 29 -3.51 5.83 8.92
C GLY A 29 -2.92 4.89 9.98
N LEU A 30 -1.88 5.34 10.68
CA LEU A 30 -1.30 4.62 11.81
C LEU A 30 -1.71 5.30 13.11
N LEU A 31 -2.27 4.52 14.04
CA LEU A 31 -2.52 4.97 15.41
C LEU A 31 -1.29 4.77 16.30
N SER A 32 -0.47 3.77 15.95
CA SER A 32 0.78 3.50 16.64
C SER A 32 1.72 2.73 15.71
N HIS A 33 3.02 3.01 15.82
CA HIS A 33 4.08 2.30 15.12
C HIS A 33 5.36 2.28 15.95
N GLY A 34 5.98 1.12 16.12
CA GLY A 34 7.26 0.97 16.80
C GLY A 34 7.78 -0.47 16.75
N GLU A 35 8.78 -0.76 17.60
CA GLU A 35 9.45 -2.07 17.63
C GLU A 35 8.51 -3.24 17.93
N ARG A 36 7.42 -2.99 18.66
CA ARG A 36 6.41 -4.01 19.01
C ARG A 36 5.34 -4.22 17.96
N GLY A 37 5.40 -3.51 16.83
CA GLY A 37 4.42 -3.61 15.76
C GLY A 37 3.74 -2.29 15.45
N LYS A 38 2.50 -2.36 14.94
CA LYS A 38 1.71 -1.21 14.56
C LYS A 38 0.21 -1.47 14.66
N VAL A 39 -0.54 -0.40 14.89
CA VAL A 39 -1.99 -0.37 14.78
C VAL A 39 -2.33 0.52 13.59
N ARG A 40 -3.02 -0.06 12.59
CA ARG A 40 -3.42 0.63 11.37
C ARG A 40 -4.93 0.69 11.29
N ILE A 41 -5.46 1.86 11.00
CA ILE A 41 -6.84 2.03 10.54
C ILE A 41 -6.83 2.10 9.02
N ARG A 42 -7.72 1.34 8.37
CA ARG A 42 -7.96 1.39 6.93
C ARG A 42 -9.44 1.59 6.69
N ARG A 43 -9.79 2.59 5.88
CA ARG A 43 -11.10 2.71 5.24
C ARG A 43 -10.93 2.36 3.77
N GLN A 44 -11.77 1.47 3.26
CA GLN A 44 -11.80 1.04 1.86
C GLN A 44 -13.25 1.10 1.37
N ASP A 45 -13.55 2.10 0.54
CA ASP A 45 -14.91 2.41 0.06
C ASP A 45 -15.97 2.43 1.19
N ASP A 46 -16.74 1.35 1.32
CA ASP A 46 -17.84 1.16 2.26
C ASP A 46 -17.50 0.21 3.42
N LYS A 47 -16.21 -0.09 3.62
CA LYS A 47 -15.70 -0.92 4.72
C LYS A 47 -14.59 -0.22 5.48
N ALA A 48 -14.44 -0.55 6.75
CA ALA A 48 -13.29 -0.14 7.54
C ALA A 48 -12.79 -1.26 8.45
N VAL A 49 -11.47 -1.28 8.65
CA VAL A 49 -10.77 -2.30 9.44
C VAL A 49 -9.72 -1.64 10.31
N LEU A 50 -9.74 -2.01 11.59
CA LEU A 50 -8.64 -1.78 12.53
C LEU A 50 -7.76 -3.03 12.56
N ALA A 51 -6.48 -2.87 12.20
CA ALA A 51 -5.51 -3.95 12.13
C ALA A 51 -4.41 -3.81 13.19
N LEU A 52 -4.25 -4.82 14.03
CA LEU A 52 -3.15 -4.95 15.00
C LEU A 52 -2.10 -5.89 14.41
N LYS A 53 -0.95 -5.32 14.05
CA LYS A 53 0.14 -6.05 13.39
C LYS A 53 1.33 -6.11 14.35
N GLY A 54 1.73 -7.30 14.80
CA GLY A 54 2.92 -7.51 15.63
C GLY A 54 4.24 -7.25 14.88
N PRO A 55 5.40 -7.42 15.54
CA PRO A 55 6.70 -7.27 14.90
C PRO A 55 6.89 -8.37 13.85
N ARG A 56 7.73 -8.09 12.83
CA ARG A 56 8.13 -9.11 11.87
C ARG A 56 9.13 -10.08 12.52
N LEU A 57 8.90 -11.37 12.31
CA LEU A 57 9.81 -12.47 12.62
C LEU A 57 10.15 -13.17 11.29
N GLY A 58 11.22 -12.71 10.64
CA GLY A 58 11.52 -13.06 9.24
C GLY A 58 10.40 -12.56 8.31
N PHE A 59 9.78 -13.48 7.58
CA PHE A 59 8.66 -13.20 6.66
C PHE A 59 7.28 -13.25 7.32
N ARG A 60 7.19 -13.55 8.62
CA ARG A 60 5.91 -13.68 9.34
C ARG A 60 5.65 -12.50 10.27
N ARG A 61 4.39 -12.21 10.54
CA ARG A 61 3.95 -11.42 11.69
C ARG A 61 2.61 -11.94 12.20
N VAL A 62 2.34 -11.76 13.49
CA VAL A 62 0.99 -11.93 14.03
C VAL A 62 0.15 -10.74 13.58
N GLU A 63 -1.07 -10.99 13.13
CA GLU A 63 -1.99 -9.96 12.67
C GLU A 63 -3.43 -10.29 13.10
N TYR A 64 -4.14 -9.28 13.58
CA TYR A 64 -5.55 -9.33 13.90
C TYR A 64 -6.26 -8.18 13.20
N GLU A 65 -7.41 -8.46 12.62
CA GLU A 65 -8.23 -7.47 11.92
C GLU A 65 -9.64 -7.46 12.49
N TYR A 66 -10.15 -6.25 12.73
CA TYR A 66 -11.48 -6.02 13.29
C TYR A 66 -12.21 -5.06 12.37
N ALA A 67 -13.37 -5.50 11.85
CA ALA A 67 -14.27 -4.59 11.16
C ALA A 67 -14.78 -3.54 12.16
N ILE A 68 -14.83 -2.27 11.74
CA ILE A 68 -15.37 -1.17 12.54
C ILE A 68 -16.36 -0.33 11.72
N PRO A 69 -17.26 0.43 12.36
CA PRO A 69 -18.14 1.37 11.68
C PRO A 69 -17.38 2.42 10.86
N LEU A 70 -18.02 2.90 9.77
CA LEU A 70 -17.39 3.85 8.84
C LEU A 70 -17.19 5.25 9.44
N ASP A 71 -18.19 5.71 10.19
CA ASP A 71 -18.14 6.97 10.92
C ASP A 71 -17.01 6.97 11.96
N GLU A 72 -16.88 5.88 12.74
CA GLU A 72 -15.74 5.72 13.66
C GLU A 72 -14.40 5.72 12.91
N ALA A 73 -14.30 5.04 11.77
CA ALA A 73 -13.08 5.03 10.97
C ALA A 73 -12.68 6.42 10.46
N ASP A 74 -13.66 7.20 9.99
CA ASP A 74 -13.45 8.56 9.50
C ASP A 74 -13.04 9.51 10.64
N GLU A 75 -13.66 9.39 11.83
CA GLU A 75 -13.25 10.13 13.03
C GLU A 75 -11.82 9.79 13.48
N ILE A 76 -11.48 8.50 13.52
CA ILE A 76 -10.15 8.01 13.89
C ILE A 76 -9.09 8.50 12.90
N LEU A 77 -9.37 8.41 11.60
CA LEU A 77 -8.47 8.91 10.54
C LEU A 77 -8.25 10.42 10.68
N ALA A 78 -9.30 11.19 10.94
CA ALA A 78 -9.22 12.65 11.03
C ALA A 78 -8.53 13.17 12.31
N GLY A 79 -8.65 12.45 13.43
CA GLY A 79 -8.28 12.98 14.74
C GLY A 79 -7.21 12.22 15.53
N LEU A 80 -6.99 10.94 15.27
CA LEU A 80 -6.22 10.08 16.19
C LEU A 80 -4.96 9.45 15.57
N CYS A 81 -4.80 9.55 14.25
CA CYS A 81 -3.62 9.02 13.58
C CYS A 81 -2.37 9.84 13.97
N SER A 82 -1.27 9.15 14.23
CA SER A 82 -0.02 9.73 14.75
C SER A 82 0.78 10.48 13.69
N GLY A 83 0.13 11.04 12.68
CA GLY A 83 0.79 11.43 11.44
C GLY A 83 -0.14 11.72 10.27
N ALA A 84 0.45 11.74 9.08
CA ALA A 84 -0.28 11.86 7.82
C ALA A 84 -1.21 10.67 7.55
N ILE A 85 -2.15 10.85 6.64
CA ILE A 85 -2.98 9.77 6.07
C ILE A 85 -2.45 9.49 4.66
N VAL A 86 -2.34 8.22 4.30
CA VAL A 86 -2.06 7.83 2.91
C VAL A 86 -3.38 7.51 2.24
N GLU A 87 -3.67 8.21 1.15
CA GLU A 87 -4.84 7.97 0.31
C GLU A 87 -4.39 7.48 -1.06
N LYS A 88 -5.11 6.49 -1.61
CA LYS A 88 -4.84 5.91 -2.92
C LYS A 88 -6.09 5.35 -3.57
N ILE A 89 -6.07 5.31 -4.89
CA ILE A 89 -7.02 4.54 -5.70
C ILE A 89 -6.30 3.26 -6.11
N ARG A 90 -6.80 2.12 -5.65
CA ARG A 90 -6.30 0.81 -6.09
C ARG A 90 -7.12 0.35 -7.27
N HIS A 91 -6.47 0.15 -8.40
CA HIS A 91 -7.04 -0.35 -9.64
C HIS A 91 -6.69 -1.82 -9.82
N PHE A 92 -7.68 -2.65 -10.10
CA PHE A 92 -7.50 -4.07 -10.33
C PHE A 92 -7.42 -4.33 -11.84
N VAL A 93 -6.28 -4.83 -12.29
CA VAL A 93 -5.90 -4.97 -13.69
C VAL A 93 -5.57 -6.43 -14.00
N PRO A 94 -6.52 -7.21 -14.54
CA PRO A 94 -6.27 -8.60 -14.90
C PRO A 94 -5.33 -8.71 -16.10
N HIS A 95 -4.38 -9.63 -16.00
CA HIS A 95 -3.41 -9.92 -17.05
C HIS A 95 -2.96 -11.37 -16.96
N CYS A 96 -3.19 -12.14 -18.03
CA CYS A 96 -2.66 -13.50 -18.21
C CYS A 96 -2.87 -14.45 -17.01
N GLY A 97 -4.06 -14.42 -16.38
CA GLY A 97 -4.40 -15.30 -15.27
C GLY A 97 -4.18 -14.71 -13.88
N HIS A 98 -3.47 -13.59 -13.78
CA HIS A 98 -3.26 -12.86 -12.53
C HIS A 98 -4.07 -11.56 -12.49
N VAL A 99 -4.30 -11.04 -11.29
CA VAL A 99 -4.85 -9.71 -11.08
C VAL A 99 -3.78 -8.84 -10.44
N TRP A 100 -3.41 -7.77 -11.14
CA TRP A 100 -2.50 -6.76 -10.62
C TRP A 100 -3.27 -5.71 -9.84
N GLU A 101 -2.75 -5.33 -8.69
CA GLU A 101 -3.21 -4.19 -7.91
C GLU A 101 -2.32 -2.98 -8.22
N VAL A 102 -2.79 -2.08 -9.08
CA VAL A 102 -2.08 -0.84 -9.39
C VAL A 102 -2.57 0.26 -8.45
N ASP A 103 -1.69 0.70 -7.55
CA ASP A 103 -1.97 1.77 -6.60
C ASP A 103 -1.55 3.12 -7.19
N GLU A 104 -2.54 3.97 -7.41
CA GLU A 104 -2.36 5.38 -7.77
C GLU A 104 -2.60 6.24 -6.52
N PHE A 105 -1.54 6.80 -5.95
CA PHE A 105 -1.63 7.58 -4.71
C PHE A 105 -2.23 8.98 -4.96
N VAL A 106 -2.75 9.60 -3.90
CA VAL A 106 -3.47 10.87 -3.96
C VAL A 106 -2.82 11.90 -3.03
N GLY A 107 -3.15 13.17 -3.21
CA GLY A 107 -2.68 14.26 -2.35
C GLY A 107 -1.17 14.47 -2.52
N THR A 108 -0.44 14.58 -1.41
CA THR A 108 1.01 14.73 -1.38
C THR A 108 1.76 13.63 -2.13
N LEU A 109 1.18 12.44 -2.28
CA LEU A 109 1.80 11.31 -2.97
C LEU A 109 1.34 11.16 -4.42
N SER A 110 0.69 12.16 -5.04
CA SER A 110 0.00 11.97 -6.33
C SER A 110 0.90 11.60 -7.52
N ASN A 111 2.22 11.74 -7.39
CA ASN A 111 3.20 11.31 -8.39
C ASN A 111 3.72 9.88 -8.17
N VAL A 112 3.25 9.19 -7.13
CA VAL A 112 3.67 7.83 -6.81
C VAL A 112 2.64 6.85 -7.38
N VAL A 113 3.10 5.92 -8.20
CA VAL A 113 2.30 4.80 -8.72
C VAL A 113 3.14 3.54 -8.69
N TRP A 114 2.57 2.45 -8.17
CA TRP A 114 3.20 1.14 -8.19
C TRP A 114 2.17 0.04 -8.45
N ALA A 115 2.66 -1.16 -8.73
CA ALA A 115 1.84 -2.35 -8.91
C ALA A 115 2.27 -3.46 -7.95
N GLU A 116 1.31 -4.10 -7.32
CA GLU A 116 1.47 -5.29 -6.49
C GLU A 116 0.79 -6.48 -7.18
N ILE A 117 1.35 -7.67 -6.99
CA ILE A 117 0.74 -8.95 -7.40
C ILE A 117 0.89 -9.93 -6.24
N GLU A 118 -0.23 -10.56 -5.87
CA GLU A 118 -0.27 -11.67 -4.91
C GLU A 118 -0.09 -13.00 -5.65
N LEU A 119 0.71 -13.89 -5.08
CA LEU A 119 1.08 -15.19 -5.62
C LEU A 119 0.85 -16.29 -4.57
N GLU A 120 0.60 -17.51 -5.02
CA GLU A 120 0.48 -18.71 -4.21
C GLU A 120 1.85 -19.26 -3.76
N SER A 121 2.93 -18.98 -4.52
CA SER A 121 4.30 -19.39 -4.20
C SER A 121 5.36 -18.41 -4.73
N GLU A 122 6.57 -18.42 -4.16
CA GLU A 122 7.66 -17.50 -4.57
C GLU A 122 8.13 -17.75 -6.01
N ASP A 123 8.04 -19.01 -6.46
CA ASP A 123 8.44 -19.45 -7.80
C ASP A 123 7.27 -19.47 -8.79
N GLU A 124 6.09 -18.97 -8.41
CA GLU A 124 4.93 -18.94 -9.29
C GLU A 124 5.22 -18.05 -10.51
N PRO A 125 5.12 -18.59 -11.74
CA PRO A 125 5.33 -17.80 -12.94
C PRO A 125 4.14 -16.86 -13.16
N PHE A 126 4.44 -15.62 -13.53
CA PHE A 126 3.45 -14.66 -14.02
C PHE A 126 4.00 -13.92 -15.23
N GLU A 127 3.09 -13.50 -16.11
CA GLU A 127 3.45 -12.69 -17.27
C GLU A 127 3.69 -11.25 -16.87
N ARG A 128 4.70 -10.62 -17.47
CA ARG A 128 5.07 -9.23 -17.19
C ARG A 128 4.43 -8.30 -18.23
N PRO A 129 3.42 -7.50 -17.85
CA PRO A 129 2.83 -6.52 -18.76
C PRO A 129 3.85 -5.48 -19.24
N ALA A 130 3.65 -4.91 -20.42
CA ALA A 130 4.55 -3.89 -20.99
C ALA A 130 4.66 -2.60 -20.14
N TRP A 131 3.67 -2.32 -19.30
CA TRP A 131 3.66 -1.18 -18.37
C TRP A 131 4.42 -1.45 -17.07
N LEU A 132 4.80 -2.71 -16.79
CA LEU A 132 5.43 -3.12 -15.54
C LEU A 132 6.89 -2.66 -15.45
N GLY A 133 7.26 -2.12 -14.29
CA GLY A 133 8.55 -1.53 -13.99
C GLY A 133 9.59 -2.43 -13.37
N GLU A 134 10.57 -1.77 -12.76
CA GLU A 134 11.54 -2.40 -11.88
C GLU A 134 10.84 -2.99 -10.66
N GLU A 135 11.33 -4.13 -10.20
CA GLU A 135 10.86 -4.75 -8.97
C GLU A 135 11.50 -4.08 -7.77
N VAL A 136 10.67 -3.68 -6.80
CA VAL A 136 11.07 -3.07 -5.54
C VAL A 136 10.57 -3.87 -4.34
N THR A 137 10.28 -5.17 -4.54
CA THR A 137 9.90 -6.12 -3.49
C THR A 137 10.92 -6.10 -2.35
N GLY A 138 10.43 -5.96 -1.12
CA GLY A 138 11.28 -5.98 0.08
C GLY A 138 12.00 -4.67 0.41
N ASP A 139 12.15 -3.75 -0.55
CA ASP A 139 12.80 -2.46 -0.35
C ASP A 139 12.03 -1.62 0.69
N PRO A 140 12.65 -1.26 1.83
CA PRO A 140 11.95 -0.53 2.86
C PRO A 140 11.52 0.89 2.48
N ARG A 141 12.10 1.47 1.41
CA ARG A 141 11.69 2.78 0.88
C ARG A 141 10.26 2.78 0.37
N PHE A 142 9.81 1.66 -0.19
CA PHE A 142 8.46 1.47 -0.76
C PHE A 142 7.45 0.89 0.24
N ARG A 143 7.74 1.00 1.55
CA ARG A 143 6.81 0.61 2.61
C ARG A 143 5.87 1.75 2.94
N HIS A 144 4.63 1.40 3.29
CA HIS A 144 3.62 2.34 3.77
C HIS A 144 4.10 3.26 4.90
N SER A 145 4.89 2.73 5.85
CA SER A 145 5.46 3.54 6.95
C SER A 145 6.42 4.61 6.45
N THR A 146 7.14 4.33 5.36
CA THR A 146 8.05 5.31 4.75
C THR A 146 7.26 6.39 4.03
N LEU A 147 6.21 6.02 3.28
CA LEU A 147 5.32 7.00 2.64
C LEU A 147 4.71 7.96 3.66
N LEU A 148 4.21 7.46 4.79
CA LEU A 148 3.68 8.30 5.87
C LEU A 148 4.70 9.33 6.36
N ARG A 149 5.94 8.89 6.62
CA ARG A 149 7.03 9.78 7.04
C ARG A 149 7.39 10.83 5.98
N LEU A 150 7.30 10.48 4.70
CA LEU A 150 7.56 11.44 3.62
C LEU A 150 6.47 12.51 3.57
N VAL A 151 5.19 12.11 3.68
CA VAL A 151 4.06 13.05 3.72
C VAL A 151 4.14 13.99 4.92
N GLU A 152 4.64 13.53 6.07
CA GLU A 152 4.85 14.38 7.25
C GLU A 152 5.98 15.41 7.08
N ARG A 153 7.00 15.10 6.27
CA ARG A 153 8.24 15.87 6.19
C ARG A 153 8.30 16.82 5.00
N ILE A 154 7.62 16.48 3.91
CA ILE A 154 7.68 17.22 2.66
C ILE A 154 6.44 18.10 2.55
N ASP A 155 6.67 19.41 2.49
CA ASP A 155 5.63 20.37 2.14
C ASP A 155 5.49 20.41 0.61
N GLY A 156 4.33 20.02 0.09
CA GLY A 156 4.06 19.90 -1.35
C GLY A 156 3.89 18.47 -1.84
N GLN A 157 4.37 18.19 -3.07
CA GLN A 157 4.26 16.89 -3.73
C GLN A 157 5.55 16.08 -3.50
N VAL A 158 5.40 14.83 -3.08
CA VAL A 158 6.46 13.82 -3.04
C VAL A 158 6.69 13.33 -4.45
N ALA A 159 7.93 13.44 -4.92
CA ALA A 159 8.39 12.86 -6.16
C ALA A 159 8.98 11.46 -5.93
N MET A 160 9.17 10.69 -7.00
CA MET A 160 9.78 9.37 -6.89
C MET A 160 11.23 9.45 -6.39
N GLU A 161 11.95 10.51 -6.72
CA GLU A 161 13.30 10.81 -6.25
C GLU A 161 13.35 10.91 -4.72
N ASP A 162 12.31 11.48 -4.08
CA ASP A 162 12.21 11.57 -2.63
C ASP A 162 12.04 10.19 -1.99
N VAL A 163 11.26 9.30 -2.63
CA VAL A 163 11.10 7.91 -2.19
C VAL A 163 12.44 7.18 -2.29
N PHE A 164 13.18 7.36 -3.38
CA PHE A 164 14.50 6.75 -3.55
C PHE A 164 15.55 7.28 -2.58
N ALA A 165 15.47 8.57 -2.22
CA ALA A 165 16.37 9.23 -1.27
C ALA A 165 16.01 8.97 0.21
N ALA A 166 14.84 8.38 0.48
CA ALA A 166 14.39 8.09 1.84
C ALA A 166 15.40 7.21 2.59
N THR A 167 15.95 7.74 3.67
CA THR A 167 16.85 6.99 4.55
C THR A 167 16.06 5.93 5.34
N LEU A 168 16.64 4.74 5.47
CA LEU A 168 16.01 3.56 6.05
C LEU A 168 15.85 3.65 7.57
#